data_AF-G6EL20-F1
#
_entry.id   AF-G6EL20-F1
#
_cell.length_a   1.000
_cell.length_b   1.000
_cell.length_c   1.000
_cell.angle_alpha   90.00
_cell.angle_beta   90.00
_cell.angle_gamma   90.00
#
_symmetry.space_group_name_H-M   'P 1'
#
loop_
_entity.id
_entity.type
_entity.pdbx_description
1 polymer ?
#
loop_
_entity_poly.entity_id
_entity_poly.type
_entity_poly.pdbx_seq_one_letter_code
_entity_poly.pdbx_strand_id
1 'polypeptide(L)'
;MHKFGCHKLWQPTARESFSGPFAAADRALERLDALLPAREPLTALTEWLCQLREHEVDFLEGGSEEVLIEGRVFQRFAARGSAWAASLAAAMRPQLFALGAAPLALAELAPRELFRAEPERSLPALLASAIGAAAGDVATDLSAVTAMVARGEERLAGLYASSQAPAMWQLIGGLGPLTRAELARALGVTRRTASQAAQALEKADLATLRPGDHVLAPKRAHRAS
;
A
#
# COMPACT_ATOMS: atom_id res chain seq x y z
N MET A 1 40.17 15.01 40.61
CA MET A 1 40.48 15.35 39.21
C MET A 1 40.70 14.05 38.46
N HIS A 2 39.63 13.44 37.92
CA HIS A 2 39.74 12.26 37.05
C HIS A 2 38.81 12.43 35.85
N LYS A 3 39.42 12.40 34.66
CA LYS A 3 38.81 12.56 33.35
C LYS A 3 37.87 11.39 33.07
N PHE A 4 36.60 11.66 32.76
CA PHE A 4 35.72 10.68 32.14
C PHE A 4 36.16 10.48 30.68
N GLY A 5 36.80 9.33 30.41
CA GLY A 5 37.12 8.87 29.08
C GLY A 5 35.86 8.38 28.38
N CYS A 6 35.24 9.24 27.58
CA CYS A 6 34.19 8.87 26.64
C CYS A 6 34.84 8.31 25.37
N HIS A 7 35.26 7.04 25.38
CA HIS A 7 35.68 6.34 24.17
C HIS A 7 35.48 4.83 24.35
N LYS A 8 34.32 4.36 23.88
CA LYS A 8 34.01 3.02 23.34
C LYS A 8 32.55 2.72 23.66
N LEU A 9 31.65 2.96 22.72
CA LEU A 9 30.37 2.26 22.55
C LEU A 9 29.72 2.71 21.24
N TRP A 10 30.48 2.61 20.16
CA TRP A 10 29.91 2.42 18.83
C TRP A 10 30.90 1.58 18.04
N GLN A 11 30.81 0.26 18.22
CA GLN A 11 31.28 -0.64 17.19
C GLN A 11 30.12 -0.78 16.22
N PRO A 12 30.24 -0.36 14.95
CA PRO A 12 29.29 -0.77 13.93
C PRO A 12 29.46 -2.28 13.78
N THR A 13 28.63 -3.05 14.48
CA THR A 13 28.42 -4.46 14.15
C THR A 13 28.01 -4.50 12.68
N ALA A 14 28.69 -5.39 11.94
CA ALA A 14 28.59 -5.68 10.51
C ALA A 14 27.63 -4.78 9.70
N ARG A 15 28.16 -4.05 8.71
CA ARG A 15 27.37 -3.41 7.64
C ARG A 15 26.15 -4.29 7.33
N GLU A 16 24.96 -3.86 7.73
CA GLU A 16 23.72 -4.50 7.30
C GLU A 16 23.73 -4.39 5.78
N SER A 17 24.08 -5.49 5.11
CA SER A 17 24.00 -5.56 3.68
C SER A 17 22.51 -5.61 3.34
N PHE A 18 22.03 -4.58 2.63
CA PHE A 18 20.66 -4.55 2.12
C PHE A 18 20.29 -5.80 1.31
N SER A 19 21.25 -6.60 0.83
CA SER A 19 21.02 -7.77 -0.03
C SER A 19 20.66 -9.07 0.71
N GLY A 20 21.11 -9.26 1.95
CA GLY A 20 20.91 -10.52 2.69
C GLY A 20 19.43 -10.86 2.98
N PRO A 21 18.62 -9.92 3.50
CA PRO A 21 17.27 -10.23 3.98
C PRO A 21 16.21 -10.34 2.87
N PHE A 22 16.55 -10.00 1.62
CA PHE A 22 15.62 -10.00 0.48
C PHE A 22 15.92 -11.06 -0.57
N ALA A 23 16.97 -11.89 -0.40
CA ALA A 23 17.36 -12.87 -1.41
C ALA A 23 16.23 -13.84 -1.81
N ALA A 24 15.32 -14.17 -0.89
CA ALA A 24 14.13 -14.97 -1.20
C ALA A 24 13.11 -14.20 -2.06
N ALA A 25 12.87 -12.93 -1.71
CA ALA A 25 12.05 -12.02 -2.52
C ALA A 25 12.64 -11.84 -3.94
N ASP A 26 13.94 -11.63 -4.05
CA ASP A 26 14.63 -11.45 -5.33
C ASP A 26 14.47 -12.69 -6.22
N ARG A 27 14.71 -13.90 -5.69
CA ARG A 27 14.49 -15.16 -6.42
C ARG A 27 13.05 -15.35 -6.86
N ALA A 28 12.07 -14.97 -6.04
CA ALA A 28 10.66 -15.04 -6.40
C ALA A 28 10.33 -14.14 -7.59
N LEU A 29 10.94 -12.95 -7.65
CA LEU A 29 10.79 -12.01 -8.76
C LEU A 29 11.55 -12.48 -10.01
N GLU A 30 12.77 -13.02 -9.86
CA GLU A 30 13.53 -13.61 -10.98
C GLU A 30 12.75 -14.75 -11.66
N ARG A 31 12.05 -15.58 -10.88
CA ARG A 31 11.17 -16.64 -11.41
C ARG A 31 9.98 -16.08 -12.16
N LEU A 32 9.36 -15.03 -11.65
CA LEU A 32 8.28 -14.35 -12.36
C LEU A 32 8.80 -13.81 -13.70
N ASP A 33 9.95 -13.14 -13.69
CA ASP A 33 10.54 -12.57 -14.90
C ASP A 33 10.90 -13.66 -15.92
N ALA A 34 11.33 -14.85 -15.46
CA ALA A 34 11.60 -16.00 -16.32
C ALA A 34 10.35 -16.58 -17.00
N LEU A 35 9.15 -16.38 -16.44
CA LEU A 35 7.88 -16.81 -17.01
C LEU A 35 7.31 -15.80 -18.02
N LEU A 36 7.93 -14.62 -18.16
CA LEU A 36 7.42 -13.51 -18.97
C LEU A 36 8.27 -13.29 -20.24
N PRO A 37 7.64 -12.87 -21.36
CA PRO A 37 6.20 -12.67 -21.55
C PRO A 37 5.46 -14.00 -21.73
N ALA A 38 4.36 -14.18 -21.01
CA ALA A 38 3.52 -15.37 -21.10
C ALA A 38 2.49 -15.24 -22.23
N ARG A 39 2.30 -16.32 -23.01
CA ARG A 39 1.20 -16.43 -23.98
C ARG A 39 -0.16 -16.61 -23.30
N GLU A 40 -0.17 -17.30 -22.15
CA GLU A 40 -1.34 -17.57 -21.32
C GLU A 40 -1.11 -17.00 -19.90
N PRO A 41 -1.44 -15.71 -19.66
CA PRO A 41 -1.02 -14.99 -18.45
C PRO A 41 -1.54 -15.55 -17.12
N LEU A 42 -2.78 -16.09 -17.11
CA LEU A 42 -3.34 -16.75 -15.91
C LEU A 42 -2.69 -18.10 -15.62
N THR A 43 -2.26 -18.81 -16.67
CA THR A 43 -1.48 -20.04 -16.53
C THR A 43 -0.11 -19.72 -15.93
N ALA A 44 0.55 -18.65 -16.39
CA ALA A 44 1.82 -18.20 -15.81
C ALA A 44 1.69 -17.78 -14.33
N LEU A 45 0.60 -17.11 -13.95
CA LEU A 45 0.30 -16.82 -12.54
C LEU A 45 0.21 -18.12 -11.70
N THR A 46 -0.53 -19.10 -12.20
CA THR A 46 -0.74 -20.38 -11.51
C THR A 46 0.56 -21.16 -11.41
N GLU A 47 1.34 -21.23 -12.49
CA GLU A 47 2.64 -21.90 -12.54
C GLU A 47 3.64 -21.26 -11.59
N TRP A 48 3.74 -19.93 -11.60
CA TRP A 48 4.59 -19.19 -10.70
C TRP A 48 4.27 -19.49 -9.23
N LEU A 49 2.99 -19.47 -8.86
CA LEU A 49 2.57 -19.81 -7.49
C LEU A 49 2.88 -21.26 -7.11
N CYS A 50 2.72 -22.21 -8.03
CA CYS A 50 3.12 -23.60 -7.80
C CYS A 50 4.64 -23.71 -7.55
N GLN A 51 5.47 -23.04 -8.35
CA GLN A 51 6.93 -23.04 -8.18
C GLN A 51 7.34 -22.48 -6.81
N LEU A 52 6.71 -21.37 -6.37
CA LEU A 52 6.97 -20.76 -5.07
C LEU A 52 6.58 -21.68 -3.90
N ARG A 53 5.46 -22.41 -4.02
CA ARG A 53 5.02 -23.37 -3.00
C ARG A 53 5.98 -24.55 -2.83
N GLU A 54 6.57 -25.03 -3.93
CA GLU A 54 7.48 -26.18 -3.91
C GLU A 54 8.88 -25.83 -3.43
N HIS A 55 9.39 -24.66 -3.80
CA HIS A 55 10.81 -24.33 -3.63
C HIS A 55 11.10 -23.33 -2.52
N GLU A 56 10.07 -22.67 -1.94
CA GLU A 56 10.23 -21.58 -0.97
C GLU A 56 9.26 -21.74 0.21
N VAL A 57 9.41 -22.89 0.91
CA VAL A 57 8.55 -23.39 2.01
C VAL A 57 8.62 -22.52 3.29
N ASP A 58 9.62 -21.65 3.42
CA ASP A 58 9.84 -20.76 4.59
C ASP A 58 8.67 -19.80 4.86
N PHE A 59 7.69 -19.72 3.95
CA PHE A 59 6.46 -18.95 4.12
C PHE A 59 5.58 -19.39 5.31
N LEU A 60 5.69 -20.63 5.78
CA LEU A 60 4.77 -21.13 6.83
C LEU A 60 5.12 -20.66 8.24
N GLU A 61 6.34 -20.13 8.46
CA GLU A 61 6.86 -19.89 9.82
C GLU A 61 7.36 -18.46 10.08
N GLY A 62 7.37 -17.60 9.05
CA GLY A 62 7.73 -16.19 9.17
C GLY A 62 6.66 -15.34 9.87
N GLY A 63 6.33 -15.66 11.11
CA GLY A 63 5.57 -14.78 12.00
C GLY A 63 6.37 -13.54 12.39
N SER A 64 6.01 -12.91 13.51
CA SER A 64 6.93 -11.99 14.16
C SER A 64 8.08 -12.78 14.80
N GLU A 65 9.32 -12.49 14.44
CA GLU A 65 10.49 -12.95 15.19
C GLU A 65 10.65 -12.15 16.48
N GLU A 66 10.93 -12.84 17.58
CA GLU A 66 11.34 -12.20 18.83
C GLU A 66 12.85 -12.03 18.86
N VAL A 67 13.33 -10.80 18.97
CA VAL A 67 14.75 -10.48 19.06
C VAL A 67 15.05 -9.91 20.44
N LEU A 68 16.05 -10.49 21.11
CA LEU A 68 16.57 -9.97 22.37
C LEU A 68 17.66 -8.93 22.08
N ILE A 69 17.40 -7.66 22.40
CA ILE A 69 18.38 -6.57 22.31
C ILE A 69 18.54 -5.99 23.73
N GLU A 70 19.75 -6.07 24.28
CA GLU A 70 20.08 -5.55 25.62
C GLU A 70 19.13 -6.07 26.73
N GLY A 71 18.73 -7.34 26.65
CA GLY A 71 17.83 -7.97 27.62
C GLY A 71 16.35 -7.60 27.47
N ARG A 72 15.97 -6.87 26.41
CA ARG A 72 14.58 -6.56 26.07
C ARG A 72 14.15 -7.36 24.84
N VAL A 73 12.95 -7.92 24.90
CA VAL A 73 12.35 -8.66 23.80
C VAL A 73 11.62 -7.69 22.87
N PHE A 74 11.97 -7.70 21.60
CA PHE A 74 11.32 -6.94 20.54
C PHE A 74 10.68 -7.91 19.55
N GLN A 75 9.41 -7.70 19.20
CA GLN A 75 8.81 -8.39 18.05
C GLN A 75 9.18 -7.62 16.78
N ARG A 76 9.90 -8.27 15.87
CA ARG A 76 10.12 -7.78 14.50
C ARG A 76 9.32 -8.65 13.53
N PHE A 77 8.87 -8.07 12.43
CA PHE A 77 8.36 -8.88 11.32
C PHE A 77 9.49 -9.81 10.84
N ALA A 78 9.20 -11.10 10.60
CA ALA A 78 10.16 -11.97 9.93
C ALA A 78 10.63 -11.35 8.61
N ALA A 79 11.79 -11.79 8.12
CA ALA A 79 12.31 -11.36 6.84
C ALA A 79 11.20 -11.44 5.75
N ARG A 80 11.10 -10.40 4.93
CA ARG A 80 10.12 -10.31 3.84
C ARG A 80 10.43 -11.40 2.82
N GLY A 81 9.81 -12.56 3.01
CA GLY A 81 10.01 -13.75 2.19
C GLY A 81 9.33 -13.68 0.84
N SER A 82 9.52 -14.73 0.06
CA SER A 82 9.04 -14.88 -1.32
C SER A 82 7.56 -14.61 -1.51
N ALA A 83 6.70 -15.06 -0.61
CA ALA A 83 5.25 -14.86 -0.74
C ALA A 83 4.83 -13.39 -0.53
N TRP A 84 5.54 -12.64 0.33
CA TRP A 84 5.32 -11.20 0.46
C TRP A 84 5.67 -10.50 -0.86
N ALA A 85 6.82 -10.87 -1.45
CA ALA A 85 7.24 -10.33 -2.73
C ALA A 85 6.28 -10.72 -3.86
N ALA A 86 5.79 -11.97 -3.84
CA ALA A 86 4.84 -12.47 -4.80
C ALA A 86 3.48 -11.76 -4.70
N SER A 87 2.96 -11.59 -3.49
CA SER A 87 1.73 -10.84 -3.24
C SER A 87 1.84 -9.39 -3.70
N LEU A 88 2.94 -8.71 -3.35
CA LEU A 88 3.18 -7.34 -3.80
C LEU A 88 3.35 -7.24 -5.33
N ALA A 89 4.10 -8.16 -5.93
CA ALA A 89 4.33 -8.21 -7.37
C ALA A 89 3.03 -8.46 -8.15
N ALA A 90 2.21 -9.40 -7.68
CA ALA A 90 0.90 -9.71 -8.24
C ALA A 90 -0.04 -8.51 -8.13
N ALA A 91 -0.06 -7.87 -6.96
CA ALA A 91 -0.91 -6.73 -6.70
C ALA A 91 -0.52 -5.50 -7.52
N MET A 92 0.76 -5.19 -7.67
CA MET A 92 1.23 -3.97 -8.35
C MET A 92 1.33 -4.11 -9.88
N ARG A 93 1.26 -5.33 -10.41
CA ARG A 93 1.43 -5.61 -11.84
C ARG A 93 0.37 -6.55 -12.40
N PRO A 94 -0.94 -6.33 -12.15
CA PRO A 94 -1.99 -7.24 -12.62
C PRO A 94 -2.06 -7.34 -14.16
N GLN A 95 -1.54 -6.34 -14.88
CA GLN A 95 -1.40 -6.37 -16.34
C GLN A 95 -0.51 -7.52 -16.83
N LEU A 96 0.45 -8.00 -16.04
CA LEU A 96 1.29 -9.15 -16.41
C LEU A 96 0.49 -10.45 -16.45
N PHE A 97 -0.68 -10.48 -15.82
CA PHE A 97 -1.57 -11.63 -15.71
C PHE A 97 -2.88 -11.45 -16.48
N ALA A 98 -2.98 -10.42 -17.34
CA ALA A 98 -4.20 -10.03 -18.03
C ALA A 98 -5.40 -9.72 -17.10
N LEU A 99 -5.13 -9.29 -15.86
CA LEU A 99 -6.13 -9.01 -14.83
C LEU A 99 -6.48 -7.53 -14.68
N GLY A 100 -5.92 -6.67 -15.54
CA GLY A 100 -6.20 -5.25 -15.52
C GLY A 100 -5.20 -4.46 -16.35
N ALA A 101 -5.42 -3.16 -16.47
CA ALA A 101 -4.45 -2.25 -17.06
C ALA A 101 -3.58 -1.64 -15.95
N ALA A 102 -2.29 -1.43 -16.24
CA ALA A 102 -1.47 -0.55 -15.41
C ALA A 102 -2.10 0.86 -15.40
N PRO A 103 -2.12 1.58 -14.27
CA PRO A 103 -1.48 1.30 -12.98
C PRO A 103 -2.42 0.75 -11.89
N LEU A 104 -3.53 0.08 -12.24
CA LEU A 104 -4.46 -0.45 -11.23
C LEU A 104 -3.77 -1.51 -10.39
N ALA A 105 -3.84 -1.39 -9.06
CA ALA A 105 -3.32 -2.39 -8.15
C ALA A 105 -4.46 -3.32 -7.70
N LEU A 106 -4.25 -4.64 -7.80
CA LEU A 106 -5.17 -5.66 -7.29
C LEU A 106 -4.62 -6.24 -5.97
N ALA A 107 -4.88 -5.55 -4.86
CA ALA A 107 -4.48 -6.04 -3.55
C ALA A 107 -5.06 -7.44 -3.28
N GLU A 108 -4.36 -8.24 -2.45
CA GLU A 108 -4.80 -9.59 -2.07
C GLU A 108 -4.93 -10.58 -3.24
N LEU A 109 -4.28 -10.32 -4.39
CA LEU A 109 -4.31 -11.23 -5.53
C LEU A 109 -3.59 -12.56 -5.26
N ALA A 110 -2.61 -12.55 -4.34
CA ALA A 110 -1.99 -13.76 -3.81
C ALA A 110 -2.14 -13.81 -2.28
N PRO A 111 -3.31 -14.21 -1.77
CA PRO A 111 -3.55 -14.27 -0.33
C PRO A 111 -2.80 -15.45 0.29
N ARG A 112 -2.66 -15.43 1.62
CA ARG A 112 -1.89 -16.42 2.39
C ARG A 112 -2.34 -17.87 2.13
N GLU A 113 -3.63 -18.09 1.88
CA GLU A 113 -4.24 -19.40 1.63
C GLU A 113 -3.60 -20.11 0.43
N LEU A 114 -3.17 -19.38 -0.60
CA LEU A 114 -2.56 -19.97 -1.80
C LEU A 114 -1.23 -20.66 -1.50
N PHE A 115 -0.55 -20.23 -0.45
CA PHE A 115 0.79 -20.70 -0.11
C PHE A 115 0.78 -21.73 1.03
N ARG A 116 -0.40 -22.17 1.49
CA ARG A 116 -0.48 -23.28 2.45
C ARG A 116 0.02 -24.57 1.79
N ALA A 117 0.77 -25.39 2.53
CA ALA A 117 1.21 -26.71 2.07
C ALA A 117 0.01 -27.57 1.64
N GLU A 118 -1.01 -27.59 2.50
CA GLU A 118 -2.28 -28.28 2.28
C GLU A 118 -3.43 -27.26 2.31
N PRO A 119 -3.85 -26.72 1.15
CA PRO A 119 -4.95 -25.77 1.10
C PRO A 119 -6.29 -26.49 1.27
N GLU A 120 -7.20 -25.90 2.04
CA GLU A 120 -8.56 -26.43 2.26
C GLU A 120 -9.40 -26.51 0.97
N ARG A 121 -9.04 -25.71 -0.04
CA ARG A 121 -9.67 -25.65 -1.35
C ARG A 121 -8.61 -25.80 -2.44
N SER A 122 -9.01 -26.24 -3.63
CA SER A 122 -8.09 -26.34 -4.77
C SER A 122 -7.51 -24.97 -5.13
N LEU A 123 -6.26 -24.95 -5.63
CA LEU A 123 -5.61 -23.71 -6.04
C LEU A 123 -6.43 -22.91 -7.07
N PRO A 124 -7.03 -23.51 -8.11
CA PRO A 124 -7.89 -22.76 -9.04
C PRO A 124 -9.09 -22.09 -8.35
N ALA A 125 -9.69 -22.74 -7.34
CA ALA A 125 -10.81 -22.17 -6.61
C ALA A 125 -10.39 -21.00 -5.71
N LEU A 126 -9.22 -21.11 -5.06
CA LEU A 126 -8.64 -20.02 -4.27
C LEU A 126 -8.27 -18.82 -5.15
N LEU A 127 -7.64 -19.06 -6.31
CA LEU A 127 -7.28 -18.02 -7.29
C LEU A 127 -8.51 -17.31 -7.85
N ALA A 128 -9.53 -18.06 -8.28
CA ALA A 128 -10.78 -17.47 -8.76
C ALA A 128 -11.45 -16.60 -7.68
N SER A 129 -11.43 -17.04 -6.42
CA SER A 129 -11.93 -16.26 -5.29
C SER A 129 -11.13 -14.99 -5.05
N ALA A 130 -9.79 -15.06 -5.09
CA ALA A 130 -8.90 -13.92 -4.88
C ALA A 130 -9.05 -12.88 -6.00
N ILE A 131 -9.08 -13.32 -7.26
CA ILE A 131 -9.31 -12.46 -8.42
C ILE A 131 -10.68 -11.77 -8.32
N GLY A 132 -11.73 -12.52 -7.99
CA GLY A 132 -13.08 -11.98 -7.85
C GLY A 132 -13.19 -10.93 -6.74
N ALA A 133 -12.57 -11.20 -5.59
CA ALA A 133 -12.53 -10.26 -4.47
C ALA A 133 -11.75 -8.98 -4.84
N ALA A 134 -10.52 -9.13 -5.33
CA ALA A 134 -9.67 -8.00 -5.71
C ALA A 134 -10.30 -7.13 -6.80
N ALA A 135 -10.95 -7.74 -7.80
CA ALA A 135 -11.67 -7.00 -8.83
C ALA A 135 -12.90 -6.26 -8.26
N GLY A 136 -13.63 -6.87 -7.33
CA GLY A 136 -14.76 -6.25 -6.64
C GLY A 136 -14.35 -5.07 -5.77
N ASP A 137 -13.24 -5.20 -5.05
CA ASP A 137 -12.68 -4.13 -4.22
C ASP A 137 -12.22 -2.95 -5.08
N VAL A 138 -11.49 -3.18 -6.17
CA VAL A 138 -11.09 -2.11 -7.08
C VAL A 138 -12.28 -1.45 -7.76
N ALA A 139 -13.30 -2.21 -8.17
CA ALA A 139 -14.53 -1.63 -8.73
C ALA A 139 -15.23 -0.72 -7.70
N THR A 140 -15.23 -1.12 -6.42
CA THR A 140 -15.79 -0.33 -5.33
C THR A 140 -14.99 0.96 -5.11
N ASP A 141 -13.66 0.86 -5.08
CA ASP A 141 -12.77 2.01 -4.91
C ASP A 141 -12.87 2.99 -6.07
N LEU A 142 -12.87 2.51 -7.31
CA LEU A 142 -13.06 3.36 -8.49
C LEU A 142 -14.41 4.06 -8.46
N SER A 143 -15.47 3.35 -8.10
CA SER A 143 -16.81 3.95 -7.95
C SER A 143 -16.81 5.04 -6.86
N ALA A 144 -16.12 4.81 -5.74
CA ALA A 144 -15.99 5.79 -4.67
C ALA A 144 -15.18 7.02 -5.12
N VAL A 145 -14.09 6.83 -5.87
CA VAL A 145 -13.29 7.91 -6.44
C VAL A 145 -14.10 8.73 -7.44
N THR A 146 -14.81 8.08 -8.37
CA THR A 146 -15.68 8.78 -9.33
C THR A 146 -16.75 9.61 -8.61
N ALA A 147 -17.42 9.04 -7.61
CA ALA A 147 -18.41 9.77 -6.81
C ALA A 147 -17.78 10.94 -6.03
N MET A 148 -16.57 10.75 -5.50
CA MET A 148 -15.82 11.81 -4.81
C MET A 148 -15.46 12.95 -5.77
N VAL A 149 -15.03 12.66 -7.00
CA VAL A 149 -14.68 13.67 -8.02
C VAL A 149 -15.91 14.47 -8.38
N ALA A 150 -17.00 13.79 -8.76
CA ALA A 150 -18.25 14.44 -9.16
C ALA A 150 -18.80 15.36 -8.06
N ARG A 151 -18.77 14.91 -6.80
CA ARG A 151 -19.19 15.75 -5.66
C ARG A 151 -18.30 16.98 -5.50
N GLY A 152 -17.00 16.85 -5.72
CA GLY A 152 -16.06 17.97 -5.69
C GLY A 152 -16.33 19.00 -6.78
N GLU A 153 -16.55 18.53 -8.01
CA GLU A 153 -16.89 19.38 -9.16
C GLU A 153 -18.19 20.17 -8.90
N GLU A 154 -19.23 19.49 -8.43
CA GLU A 154 -20.51 20.14 -8.10
C GLU A 154 -20.36 21.20 -6.99
N ARG A 155 -19.72 20.84 -5.87
CA ARG A 155 -19.65 21.69 -4.67
C ARG A 155 -18.64 22.82 -4.78
N LEU A 156 -17.69 22.75 -5.72
CA LEU A 156 -16.63 23.74 -5.91
C LEU A 156 -16.74 24.52 -7.22
N ALA A 157 -17.77 24.28 -8.04
CA ALA A 157 -17.96 24.92 -9.35
C ALA A 157 -17.91 26.46 -9.33
N GLY A 158 -18.34 27.09 -8.24
CA GLY A 158 -18.39 28.54 -8.10
C GLY A 158 -17.10 29.22 -7.62
N LEU A 159 -16.01 28.47 -7.41
CA LEU A 159 -14.75 29.03 -6.95
C LEU A 159 -13.96 29.69 -8.08
N TYR A 160 -13.11 30.66 -7.74
CA TYR A 160 -12.16 31.23 -8.68
C TYR A 160 -11.24 30.15 -9.25
N ALA A 161 -10.86 30.28 -10.52
CA ALA A 161 -9.96 29.34 -11.20
C ALA A 161 -8.59 29.17 -10.51
N SER A 162 -8.14 30.18 -9.76
CA SER A 162 -6.90 30.15 -8.97
C SER A 162 -7.02 29.42 -7.63
N SER A 163 -8.22 28.98 -7.24
CA SER A 163 -8.46 28.27 -5.99
C SER A 163 -7.73 26.93 -5.97
N GLN A 164 -7.06 26.65 -4.86
CA GLN A 164 -6.40 25.37 -4.61
C GLN A 164 -7.34 24.34 -3.95
N ALA A 165 -8.60 24.71 -3.69
CA ALA A 165 -9.57 23.82 -3.05
C ALA A 165 -9.86 22.54 -3.87
N PRO A 166 -10.03 22.58 -5.21
CA PRO A 166 -10.25 21.36 -6.00
C PRO A 166 -9.07 20.37 -5.90
N ALA A 167 -7.84 20.86 -6.04
CA ALA A 167 -6.64 20.02 -5.91
C ALA A 167 -6.49 19.48 -4.49
N MET A 168 -6.78 20.30 -3.46
CA MET A 168 -6.78 19.87 -2.07
C MET A 168 -7.83 18.79 -1.78
N TRP A 169 -9.02 18.90 -2.38
CA TRP A 169 -10.09 17.91 -2.27
C TRP A 169 -9.65 16.55 -2.84
N GLN A 170 -9.04 16.56 -4.03
CA GLN A 170 -8.49 15.35 -4.65
C GLN A 170 -7.40 14.70 -3.78
N LEU A 171 -6.52 15.50 -3.17
CA LEU A 171 -5.48 14.98 -2.28
C LEU A 171 -6.07 14.28 -1.05
N ILE A 172 -6.99 14.94 -0.32
CA ILE A 172 -7.54 14.33 0.90
C ILE A 172 -8.53 13.20 0.60
N GLY A 173 -9.14 13.19 -0.59
CA GLY A 173 -10.01 12.12 -1.03
C GLY A 173 -9.25 10.89 -1.53
N GLY A 174 -8.08 11.07 -2.15
CA GLY A 174 -7.25 9.97 -2.66
C GLY A 174 -6.24 9.43 -1.64
N LEU A 175 -5.61 10.28 -0.84
CA LEU A 175 -4.58 9.89 0.14
C LEU A 175 -5.13 9.77 1.57
N GLY A 176 -6.36 10.22 1.79
CA GLY A 176 -6.96 10.29 3.11
C GLY A 176 -6.61 11.56 3.88
N PRO A 177 -6.89 11.60 5.20
CA PRO A 177 -6.75 12.80 5.99
C PRO A 177 -5.30 13.31 6.07
N LEU A 178 -5.11 14.60 5.81
CA LEU A 178 -3.79 15.25 5.82
C LEU A 178 -3.82 16.55 6.61
N THR A 179 -2.70 16.89 7.25
CA THR A 179 -2.52 18.19 7.88
C THR A 179 -2.39 19.30 6.84
N ARG A 180 -2.74 20.54 7.21
CA ARG A 180 -2.54 21.71 6.33
C ARG A 180 -1.08 21.91 5.92
N ALA A 181 -0.12 21.49 6.74
CA ALA A 181 1.30 21.58 6.41
C ALA A 181 1.70 20.57 5.31
N GLU A 182 1.17 19.34 5.38
CA GLU A 182 1.37 18.33 4.32
C GLU A 182 0.72 18.77 3.02
N LEU A 183 -0.51 19.31 3.08
CA LEU A 183 -1.21 19.82 1.91
C LEU A 183 -0.49 21.01 1.28
N ALA A 184 0.03 21.95 2.09
CA ALA A 184 0.83 23.06 1.59
C ALA A 184 2.08 22.58 0.84
N ARG A 185 2.77 21.56 1.37
CA ARG A 185 3.94 20.94 0.71
C ARG A 185 3.55 20.21 -0.57
N ALA A 186 2.51 19.39 -0.54
CA ALA A 186 2.05 18.60 -1.68
C ALA A 186 1.61 19.49 -2.85
N LEU A 187 0.95 20.61 -2.57
CA LEU A 187 0.49 21.56 -3.58
C LEU A 187 1.54 22.60 -3.98
N GLY A 188 2.69 22.67 -3.29
CA GLY A 188 3.72 23.69 -3.56
C GLY A 188 3.26 25.12 -3.24
N VAL A 189 2.39 25.31 -2.24
CA VAL A 189 1.79 26.61 -1.90
C VAL A 189 2.13 27.08 -0.50
N THR A 190 1.89 28.37 -0.22
CA THR A 190 2.09 28.92 1.11
C THR A 190 1.10 28.34 2.12
N ARG A 191 1.46 28.32 3.42
CA ARG A 191 0.53 27.92 4.50
C ARG A 191 -0.76 28.73 4.52
N ARG A 192 -0.71 30.01 4.11
CA ARG A 192 -1.88 30.88 4.00
C ARG A 192 -2.82 30.40 2.90
N THR A 193 -2.29 30.12 1.71
CA THR A 193 -3.05 29.57 0.58
C THR A 193 -3.69 28.23 0.94
N ALA A 194 -2.93 27.33 1.58
CA ALA A 194 -3.46 26.05 2.04
C ALA A 194 -4.58 26.23 3.09
N SER A 195 -4.44 27.19 4.02
CA SER A 195 -5.50 27.48 5.00
C SER A 195 -6.76 28.05 4.34
N GLN A 196 -6.62 28.90 3.32
CA GLN A 196 -7.75 29.43 2.55
C GLN A 196 -8.48 28.32 1.78
N ALA A 197 -7.73 27.40 1.14
CA ALA A 197 -8.30 26.24 0.46
C ALA A 197 -9.03 25.31 1.44
N ALA A 198 -8.45 25.02 2.60
CA ALA A 198 -9.10 24.21 3.64
C ALA A 198 -10.41 24.83 4.12
N GLN A 199 -10.43 26.16 4.35
CA GLN A 199 -11.67 26.88 4.70
C GLN A 199 -12.72 26.81 3.60
N ALA A 200 -12.31 26.85 2.32
CA ALA A 200 -13.24 26.70 1.21
C ALA A 200 -13.88 25.29 1.20
N LEU A 201 -13.10 24.24 1.48
CA LEU A 201 -13.61 22.87 1.60
C LEU A 201 -14.54 22.67 2.80
N GLU A 202 -14.26 23.31 3.93
CA GLU A 202 -15.16 23.31 5.10
C GLU A 202 -16.48 24.03 4.78
N LYS A 203 -16.41 25.21 4.14
CA LYS A 203 -17.59 25.98 3.71
C LYS A 203 -18.43 25.23 2.68
N ALA A 204 -17.80 24.45 1.79
CA ALA A 204 -18.47 23.63 0.80
C ALA A 204 -19.04 22.32 1.38
N ASP A 205 -18.89 22.08 2.69
CA ASP A 205 -19.29 20.85 3.38
C ASP A 205 -18.65 19.58 2.81
N LEU A 206 -17.43 19.71 2.28
CA LEU A 206 -16.65 18.59 1.74
C LEU A 206 -15.68 18.01 2.75
N ALA A 207 -15.14 18.84 3.64
CA ALA A 207 -14.15 18.43 4.62
C ALA A 207 -14.43 19.02 6.00
N THR A 208 -13.78 18.47 7.01
CA THR A 208 -13.76 19.03 8.36
C THR A 208 -12.35 19.00 8.91
N LEU A 209 -11.96 20.09 9.58
CA LEU A 209 -10.72 20.12 10.34
C LEU A 209 -10.98 19.50 11.71
N ARG A 210 -10.29 18.40 12.01
CA ARG A 210 -10.40 17.75 13.31
C ARG A 210 -9.85 18.68 14.41
N PRO A 211 -10.60 18.87 15.51
CA PRO A 211 -10.10 19.60 16.66
C PRO A 211 -8.95 18.83 17.31
N GLY A 212 -7.88 19.53 17.70
CA GLY A 212 -6.69 18.94 18.33
C GLY A 212 -5.49 18.83 17.39
N ASP A 213 -5.55 17.96 16.39
CA ASP A 213 -4.42 17.67 15.49
C ASP A 213 -4.45 18.45 14.16
N HIS A 214 -5.52 19.21 13.91
CA HIS A 214 -5.69 20.03 12.70
C HIS A 214 -5.53 19.23 11.39
N VAL A 215 -5.88 17.95 11.43
CA VAL A 215 -5.96 17.10 10.24
C VAL A 215 -7.26 17.43 9.50
N LEU A 216 -7.14 17.73 8.22
CA LEU A 216 -8.28 17.94 7.33
C LEU A 216 -8.74 16.58 6.81
N ALA A 217 -9.95 16.18 7.17
CA ALA A 217 -10.53 14.90 6.78
C ALA A 217 -11.71 15.10 5.81
N PRO A 218 -11.84 14.26 4.77
CA PRO A 218 -12.99 14.30 3.88
C PRO A 218 -14.26 13.85 4.61
N LYS A 219 -15.35 14.58 4.41
CA LYS A 219 -16.69 14.15 4.86
C LYS A 219 -17.20 13.09 3.89
N ARG A 220 -17.49 11.89 4.38
CA ARG A 220 -18.15 10.85 3.57
C ARG A 220 -19.49 11.38 3.07
N ALA A 221 -19.84 11.04 1.83
CA ALA A 221 -21.19 11.26 1.36
C ALA A 221 -22.14 10.48 2.28
N HIS A 222 -23.21 11.12 2.76
CA HIS A 222 -24.29 10.37 3.37
C HIS A 222 -24.81 9.39 2.32
N ARG A 223 -24.64 8.08 2.56
CA ARG A 223 -25.41 7.08 1.83
C ARG A 223 -26.86 7.31 2.25
N ALA A 224 -27.68 7.81 1.33
CA ALA A 224 -29.13 7.66 1.48
C ALA A 224 -29.40 6.15 1.40
N SER A 225 -29.90 5.59 2.50
CA SER A 225 -30.42 4.22 2.55
C SER A 225 -31.72 4.10 1.74
#